data_AF-A0A8R1HGE7-F1
#
_entry.id   AF-A0A8R1HGE7-F1
#
_cell.length_a   1.000
_cell.length_b   1.000
_cell.length_c   1.000
_cell.angle_alpha   90.00
_cell.angle_beta   90.00
_cell.angle_gamma   90.00
#
_symmetry.space_group_name_H-M   'P 1'
#
loop_
_entity.id
_entity.type
_entity.pdbx_description
1 polymer ?
#
loop_
_entity_poly.entity_id
_entity_poly.type
_entity_poly.pdbx_seq_one_letter_code
_entity_poly.pdbx_strand_id
1 'polypeptide(L)'
;MLATGGTVARRLIHSSYRLACEGKTKEVPTPEEAGYAYNHVDRKKGMYKPQHSIAEQISYMKSKSYADAYKGLPIYRWYKRNIKGQSKLQPPPRLFCIDKHGRFNLNHACPVCRDEYLYFDYRNPSLLEQFLADGTDQPIDILKSGLCREQYTLLRAQLLKAKEHGTITFGVEFRNFDYRLYYKDWTAEPGKPVERAGIRLQDIHPDPLVHFPTFKNDKNNDWDEWWIRHDKFARKAK
;
A
#
# COMPACT_ATOMS: atom_id res chain seq x y z
N MET A 1 -31.94 -45.86 -42.86
CA MET A 1 -32.52 -44.77 -42.04
C MET A 1 -31.42 -43.76 -41.73
N LEU A 2 -31.65 -42.51 -42.10
CA LEU A 2 -30.74 -41.37 -42.00
C LEU A 2 -30.63 -40.85 -40.55
N ALA A 3 -29.42 -40.47 -40.12
CA ALA A 3 -29.17 -39.44 -39.10
C ALA A 3 -27.67 -39.06 -39.14
N THR A 4 -27.24 -38.21 -40.07
CA THR A 4 -26.88 -36.78 -39.85
C THR A 4 -25.93 -36.52 -38.67
N GLY A 5 -24.63 -36.58 -38.96
CA GLY A 5 -23.56 -36.04 -38.11
C GLY A 5 -23.53 -34.51 -38.18
N GLY A 6 -23.71 -33.84 -37.03
CA GLY A 6 -23.59 -32.40 -36.90
C GLY A 6 -22.14 -31.97 -36.72
N THR A 7 -21.61 -31.24 -37.70
CA THR A 7 -20.32 -30.54 -37.63
C THR A 7 -20.48 -29.24 -36.84
N VAL A 8 -19.89 -29.18 -35.64
CA VAL A 8 -19.81 -27.93 -34.87
C VAL A 8 -18.66 -27.08 -35.43
N ALA A 9 -19.00 -26.10 -36.26
CA ALA A 9 -18.06 -25.11 -36.76
C ALA A 9 -17.57 -24.22 -35.60
N ARG A 10 -16.33 -24.44 -35.14
CA ARG A 10 -15.62 -23.50 -34.26
C ARG A 10 -15.36 -22.21 -35.03
N ARG A 11 -16.14 -21.16 -34.75
CA ARG A 11 -15.83 -19.79 -35.19
C ARG A 11 -14.55 -19.32 -34.52
N LEU A 12 -13.46 -19.28 -35.27
CA LEU A 12 -12.25 -18.55 -34.90
C LEU A 12 -12.56 -17.05 -34.95
N ILE A 13 -12.79 -16.43 -33.79
CA ILE A 13 -12.84 -14.99 -33.68
C ILE A 13 -11.39 -14.50 -33.68
N HIS A 14 -10.90 -14.11 -34.86
CA HIS A 14 -9.64 -13.37 -34.99
C HIS A 14 -9.83 -12.01 -34.29
N SER A 15 -9.25 -11.88 -33.09
CA SER A 15 -9.13 -10.60 -32.40
C SER A 15 -7.96 -9.82 -33.00
N SER A 16 -8.19 -9.18 -34.13
CA SER A 16 -7.27 -8.21 -34.72
C SER A 16 -7.76 -6.80 -34.42
N TYR A 17 -7.54 -6.33 -33.20
CA TYR A 17 -7.57 -4.91 -32.88
C TYR A 17 -6.30 -4.51 -32.13
N ARG A 18 -5.17 -4.51 -32.85
CA ARG A 18 -4.07 -3.62 -32.49
C ARG A 18 -4.37 -2.25 -33.10
N LEU A 19 -5.22 -1.49 -32.42
CA LEU A 19 -5.25 -0.03 -32.58
C LEU A 19 -3.92 0.49 -32.02
N ALA A 20 -2.95 0.68 -32.90
CA ALA A 20 -1.78 1.48 -32.62
C ALA A 20 -2.26 2.94 -32.48
N CYS A 21 -2.61 3.33 -31.25
CA CYS A 21 -2.69 4.75 -30.91
C CYS A 21 -1.26 5.28 -30.87
N GLU A 22 -0.80 5.85 -31.98
CA GLU A 22 0.34 6.76 -32.01
C GLU A 22 -0.06 8.01 -31.21
N GLY A 23 0.08 7.91 -29.88
CA GLY A 23 -0.08 9.04 -28.99
C GLY A 23 1.03 10.02 -29.28
N LYS A 24 0.70 11.16 -29.91
CA LYS A 24 1.55 12.36 -29.89
C LYS A 24 2.05 12.54 -28.46
N THR A 25 3.34 12.35 -28.23
CA THR A 25 3.99 12.70 -26.96
C THR A 25 3.80 14.19 -26.79
N LYS A 26 2.78 14.58 -26.02
CA LYS A 26 2.63 15.97 -25.60
C LYS A 26 3.90 16.30 -24.81
N GLU A 27 4.71 17.19 -25.36
CA GLU A 27 5.91 17.69 -24.67
C GLU A 27 5.48 18.18 -23.29
N VAL A 28 6.07 17.59 -22.25
CA VAL A 28 5.75 17.94 -20.87
C VAL A 28 6.53 19.22 -20.57
N PRO A 29 5.85 20.35 -20.27
CA PRO A 29 6.52 21.62 -20.04
C PRO A 29 7.47 21.52 -18.86
N THR A 30 8.63 22.17 -18.98
CA THR A 30 9.67 22.14 -17.94
C THR A 30 9.21 22.85 -16.66
N PRO A 31 9.83 22.57 -15.48
CA PRO A 31 9.48 23.25 -14.23
C PRO A 31 9.62 24.76 -14.29
N GLU A 32 10.57 25.26 -15.08
CA GLU A 32 10.84 26.69 -15.30
C GLU A 32 9.68 27.39 -16.03
N GLU A 33 9.05 26.70 -16.99
CA GLU A 33 7.90 27.22 -17.74
C GLU A 33 6.60 27.16 -16.94
N ALA A 34 6.39 26.10 -16.16
CA ALA A 34 5.14 25.83 -15.48
C ALA A 34 5.04 26.44 -14.07
N GLY A 35 6.18 26.70 -13.42
CA GLY A 35 6.27 27.23 -12.06
C GLY A 35 5.97 26.22 -10.96
N TYR A 36 6.24 26.64 -9.72
CA TYR A 36 6.07 25.84 -8.51
C TYR A 36 4.77 26.19 -7.75
N ALA A 37 4.11 25.17 -7.23
CA ALA A 37 2.81 25.25 -6.58
C ALA A 37 2.91 25.51 -5.07
N TYR A 38 3.44 26.69 -4.70
CA TYR A 38 3.58 27.07 -3.29
C TYR A 38 2.24 27.19 -2.57
N ASN A 39 2.25 27.16 -1.23
CA ASN A 39 1.03 27.25 -0.43
C ASN A 39 0.23 28.54 -0.59
N HIS A 40 0.87 29.65 -0.98
CA HIS A 40 0.19 30.93 -1.26
C HIS A 40 -0.49 30.98 -2.64
N VAL A 41 -0.32 29.96 -3.49
CA VAL A 41 -0.89 29.93 -4.83
C VAL A 41 -2.24 29.21 -4.83
N ASP A 42 -3.30 29.94 -5.21
CA ASP A 42 -4.68 29.41 -5.20
C ASP A 42 -4.91 28.32 -6.28
N ARG A 43 -4.34 28.51 -7.48
CA ARG A 43 -4.56 27.60 -8.62
C ARG A 43 -3.31 26.77 -8.90
N LYS A 44 -3.29 25.56 -8.33
CA LYS A 44 -2.14 24.65 -8.44
C LYS A 44 -2.12 23.80 -9.72
N LYS A 45 -3.24 23.65 -10.44
CA LYS A 45 -3.31 22.83 -11.65
C LYS A 45 -2.29 23.30 -12.69
N GLY A 46 -1.45 22.37 -13.15
CA GLY A 46 -0.46 22.63 -14.17
C GLY A 46 0.91 23.04 -13.63
N MET A 47 1.04 23.33 -12.33
CA MET A 47 2.31 23.66 -11.67
C MET A 47 2.97 22.41 -11.07
N TYR A 48 4.25 22.51 -10.72
CA TYR A 48 5.02 21.45 -10.08
C TYR A 48 4.96 21.54 -8.56
N LYS A 49 4.90 20.39 -7.86
CA LYS A 49 5.03 20.35 -6.40
C LYS A 49 6.49 20.62 -6.02
N PRO A 50 6.78 21.63 -5.16
CA PRO A 50 8.12 21.82 -4.61
C PRO A 50 8.60 20.57 -3.87
N GLN A 51 9.89 20.26 -3.99
CA GLN A 51 10.52 19.16 -3.26
C GLN A 51 11.19 19.73 -2.00
N HIS A 52 10.84 19.19 -0.85
CA HIS A 52 11.35 19.65 0.46
C HIS A 52 12.13 18.54 1.16
N SER A 53 13.11 18.94 1.97
CA SER A 53 13.86 17.99 2.80
C SER A 53 13.03 17.49 3.99
N ILE A 54 13.47 16.38 4.61
CA ILE A 54 12.77 15.80 5.77
C ILE A 54 12.88 16.72 6.99
N ALA A 55 14.04 17.38 7.15
CA ALA A 55 14.26 18.36 8.20
C ALA A 55 13.29 19.55 8.07
N GLU A 56 13.08 20.05 6.85
CA GLU A 56 12.10 21.11 6.58
C GLU A 56 10.69 20.66 6.93
N GLN A 57 10.29 19.45 6.53
CA GLN A 57 8.97 18.91 6.88
C GLN A 57 8.75 18.85 8.39
N ILE A 58 9.72 18.31 9.14
CA ILE A 58 9.62 18.22 10.61
C ILE A 58 9.58 19.62 11.24
N SER A 59 10.37 20.56 10.72
CA SER A 59 10.35 21.95 11.17
C SER A 59 9.00 22.61 10.91
N TYR A 60 8.38 22.34 9.76
CA TYR A 60 7.07 22.83 9.39
C TYR A 60 5.98 22.27 10.31
N MET A 61 5.97 20.98 10.61
CA MET A 61 4.97 20.40 11.53
C MET A 61 5.06 20.97 12.96
N LYS A 62 6.24 21.44 13.37
CA LYS A 62 6.46 22.14 14.65
C LYS A 62 6.17 23.64 14.59
N SER A 63 6.00 24.19 13.41
CA SER A 63 5.84 25.62 13.20
C SER A 63 4.46 26.14 13.59
N LYS A 64 4.37 27.44 13.84
CA LYS A 64 3.10 28.12 14.13
C LYS A 64 2.13 28.07 12.95
N SER A 65 2.62 28.14 11.70
CA SER A 65 1.77 28.10 10.51
C SER A 65 1.03 26.76 10.38
N TYR A 66 1.67 25.64 10.71
CA TYR A 66 1.01 24.34 10.75
C TYR A 66 -0.06 24.28 11.85
N ALA A 67 0.26 24.76 13.05
CA ALA A 67 -0.68 24.81 14.16
C ALA A 67 -1.91 25.67 13.84
N ASP A 68 -1.72 26.84 13.22
CA ASP A 68 -2.80 27.75 12.82
C ASP A 68 -3.67 27.14 11.69
N ALA A 69 -3.04 26.46 10.74
CA ALA A 69 -3.73 25.83 9.60
C ALA A 69 -4.60 24.63 10.00
N TYR A 70 -4.08 23.75 10.87
CA TYR A 70 -4.75 22.48 11.21
C TYR A 70 -5.44 22.48 12.57
N LYS A 71 -5.19 23.47 13.44
CA LYS A 71 -5.85 23.69 14.74
C LYS A 71 -5.81 22.45 15.66
N GLY A 72 -4.71 21.70 15.63
CA GLY A 72 -4.54 20.48 16.42
C GLY A 72 -5.38 19.27 15.97
N LEU A 73 -6.12 19.40 14.86
CA LEU A 73 -6.85 18.28 14.25
C LEU A 73 -5.98 17.58 13.20
N PRO A 74 -6.23 16.29 12.91
CA PRO A 74 -5.49 15.58 11.88
C PRO A 74 -5.75 16.17 10.49
N ILE A 75 -4.73 16.15 9.62
CA ILE A 75 -4.72 16.85 8.32
C ILE A 75 -5.93 16.52 7.45
N TYR A 76 -6.34 15.25 7.41
CA TYR A 76 -7.44 14.78 6.57
C TYR A 76 -8.81 15.32 6.98
N ARG A 77 -8.97 15.81 8.23
CA ARG A 77 -10.24 16.34 8.74
C ARG A 77 -10.70 17.59 8.01
N TRP A 78 -9.74 18.40 7.54
CA TRP A 78 -9.95 19.65 6.81
C TRP A 78 -10.13 19.45 5.29
N TYR A 79 -10.39 18.21 4.88
CA TYR A 79 -10.57 17.86 3.48
C TYR A 79 -11.92 17.20 3.25
N LYS A 80 -12.63 17.64 2.22
CA LYS A 80 -13.90 17.05 1.80
C LYS A 80 -13.89 16.87 0.29
N ARG A 81 -14.13 15.64 -0.17
CA ARG A 81 -14.19 15.35 -1.60
C ARG A 81 -15.45 15.94 -2.23
N ASN A 82 -15.29 16.50 -3.41
CA ASN A 82 -16.42 16.87 -4.28
C ASN A 82 -16.87 15.61 -5.02
N ILE A 83 -18.03 15.09 -4.64
CA ILE A 83 -18.65 13.91 -5.24
C ILE A 83 -20.10 14.20 -5.57
N LYS A 84 -20.64 13.52 -6.58
CA LYS A 84 -22.06 13.56 -6.89
C LYS A 84 -22.81 12.55 -6.03
N GLY A 85 -23.92 12.95 -5.42
CA GLY A 85 -24.81 12.07 -4.67
C GLY A 85 -24.45 11.91 -3.19
N GLN A 86 -24.93 10.82 -2.59
CA GLN A 86 -24.80 10.56 -1.16
C GLN A 86 -23.37 10.17 -0.77
N SER A 87 -22.94 10.61 0.42
CA SER A 87 -21.60 10.34 0.94
C SER A 87 -21.32 8.88 1.30
N LYS A 88 -22.34 8.02 1.41
CA LYS A 88 -22.15 6.59 1.66
C LYS A 88 -21.84 5.80 0.39
N LEU A 89 -22.31 6.28 -0.76
CA LEU A 89 -22.18 5.63 -2.07
C LEU A 89 -21.04 6.26 -2.88
N GLN A 90 -19.99 6.74 -2.22
CA GLN A 90 -18.92 7.43 -2.94
C GLN A 90 -18.19 6.46 -3.85
N PRO A 91 -17.88 6.86 -5.09
CA PRO A 91 -16.91 6.12 -5.88
C PRO A 91 -15.54 6.16 -5.18
N PRO A 92 -14.70 5.16 -5.44
CA PRO A 92 -13.36 5.12 -4.89
C PRO A 92 -12.57 6.37 -5.31
N PRO A 93 -11.56 6.78 -4.53
CA PRO A 93 -10.76 7.96 -4.85
C PRO A 93 -10.02 7.80 -6.17
N ARG A 94 -9.64 8.95 -6.75
CA ARG A 94 -8.82 9.02 -7.96
C ARG A 94 -7.48 8.30 -7.78
N LEU A 95 -6.88 7.88 -8.90
CA LEU A 95 -5.59 7.17 -8.92
C LEU A 95 -4.47 8.04 -8.34
N PHE A 96 -4.24 9.23 -8.91
CA PHE A 96 -3.19 10.14 -8.52
C PHE A 96 -3.68 11.60 -8.56
N CYS A 97 -3.08 12.47 -7.74
CA CYS A 97 -3.29 13.93 -7.81
C CYS A 97 -2.18 14.63 -8.61
N ILE A 98 -0.98 14.07 -8.50
CA ILE A 98 0.27 14.57 -9.03
C ILE A 98 0.71 13.55 -10.09
N ASP A 99 1.17 14.01 -11.24
CA ASP A 99 1.73 13.15 -12.27
C ASP A 99 3.06 12.55 -11.86
N LYS A 100 3.52 11.55 -12.60
CA LYS A 100 4.87 10.96 -12.47
C LYS A 100 6.00 12.00 -12.53
N HIS A 101 5.76 13.13 -13.21
CA HIS A 101 6.70 14.23 -13.33
C HIS A 101 6.66 15.22 -12.16
N GLY A 102 5.70 15.10 -11.23
CA GLY A 102 5.54 16.04 -10.12
C GLY A 102 4.55 17.19 -10.39
N ARG A 103 3.81 17.14 -11.50
CA ARG A 103 2.85 18.18 -11.91
C ARG A 103 1.44 17.93 -11.35
N PHE A 104 0.75 18.97 -10.91
CA PHE A 104 -0.64 18.86 -10.46
C PHE A 104 -1.62 18.76 -11.64
N ASN A 105 -2.41 17.68 -11.67
CA ASN A 105 -3.50 17.52 -12.64
C ASN A 105 -4.74 18.34 -12.30
N LEU A 106 -4.88 18.70 -11.03
CA LEU A 106 -6.13 19.15 -10.42
C LEU A 106 -5.84 20.30 -9.45
N ASN A 107 -6.83 21.17 -9.25
CA ASN A 107 -6.76 22.20 -8.21
C ASN A 107 -7.11 21.63 -6.82
N HIS A 108 -8.10 20.72 -6.74
CA HIS A 108 -8.56 20.14 -5.46
C HIS A 108 -7.80 18.84 -5.13
N ALA A 109 -6.51 18.97 -4.82
CA ALA A 109 -5.60 17.87 -4.49
C ALA A 109 -5.93 17.19 -3.15
N CYS A 110 -5.32 16.04 -2.84
CA CYS A 110 -5.56 15.30 -1.59
C CYS A 110 -5.00 16.08 -0.37
N PRO A 111 -5.37 15.76 0.89
CA PRO A 111 -4.90 16.50 2.06
C PRO A 111 -3.37 16.63 2.17
N VAL A 112 -2.63 15.59 1.77
CA VAL A 112 -1.16 15.57 1.75
C VAL A 112 -0.61 16.20 0.47
N CYS A 113 -1.30 16.01 -0.65
CA CYS A 113 -0.87 16.51 -1.95
C CYS A 113 -0.99 18.03 -2.06
N ARG A 114 -1.99 18.63 -1.40
CA ARG A 114 -2.28 20.08 -1.49
C ARG A 114 -1.23 20.93 -0.78
N ASP A 115 -0.64 20.41 0.28
CA ASP A 115 0.40 21.07 1.07
C ASP A 115 1.76 20.68 0.50
N GLU A 116 2.66 21.65 0.38
CA GLU A 116 3.98 21.46 -0.23
C GLU A 116 4.91 20.65 0.67
N TYR A 117 4.92 20.95 1.97
CA TYR A 117 5.84 20.35 2.94
C TYR A 117 5.46 18.91 3.31
N LEU A 118 4.21 18.52 3.09
CA LEU A 118 3.69 17.22 3.52
C LEU A 118 3.92 16.15 2.46
N TYR A 119 4.56 15.07 2.87
CA TYR A 119 4.77 13.83 2.09
C TYR A 119 5.08 12.69 3.06
N PHE A 120 4.76 11.46 2.69
CA PHE A 120 4.97 10.32 3.57
C PHE A 120 6.43 9.86 3.57
N ASP A 121 7.03 9.81 4.76
CA ASP A 121 8.35 9.23 5.02
C ASP A 121 8.33 8.50 6.37
N TYR A 122 8.91 7.31 6.42
CA TYR A 122 9.07 6.51 7.64
C TYR A 122 9.87 7.21 8.75
N ARG A 123 10.71 8.20 8.43
CA ARG A 123 11.50 8.97 9.41
C ARG A 123 10.66 9.98 10.20
N ASN A 124 9.46 10.30 9.72
CA ASN A 124 8.53 11.23 10.38
C ASN A 124 7.26 10.48 10.84
N PRO A 125 7.30 9.81 12.01
CA PRO A 125 6.16 9.05 12.51
C PRO A 125 4.96 9.95 12.82
N SER A 126 5.18 11.20 13.22
CA SER A 126 4.12 12.14 13.60
C SER A 126 3.13 12.45 12.48
N LEU A 127 3.55 12.32 11.22
CA LEU A 127 2.63 12.43 10.07
C LEU A 127 1.89 11.12 9.82
N LEU A 128 2.58 9.97 9.93
CA LEU A 128 2.02 8.64 9.68
C LEU A 128 0.94 8.28 10.71
N GLU A 129 1.21 8.56 11.99
CA GLU A 129 0.30 8.30 13.11
C GLU A 129 -1.05 8.98 12.93
N GLN A 130 -1.11 10.16 12.30
CA GLN A 130 -2.38 10.83 12.01
C GLN A 130 -3.28 10.04 11.08
N PHE A 131 -2.73 9.15 10.25
CA PHE A 131 -3.49 8.31 9.31
C PHE A 131 -3.73 6.90 9.81
N LEU A 132 -3.39 6.59 11.07
CA LEU A 132 -3.72 5.33 11.71
C LEU A 132 -5.10 5.40 12.37
N ALA A 133 -5.75 4.25 12.48
CA ALA A 133 -6.92 4.13 13.34
C ALA A 133 -6.48 4.10 14.81
N ASP A 134 -7.25 4.76 15.66
CA ASP A 134 -6.91 4.99 17.07
C ASP A 134 -6.57 3.67 17.78
N GLY A 135 -5.39 3.61 18.41
CA GLY A 135 -4.92 2.42 19.13
C GLY A 135 -4.52 1.23 18.26
N THR A 136 -4.47 1.39 16.93
CA THR A 136 -4.07 0.31 15.99
C THR A 136 -2.93 0.75 15.08
N ASP A 137 -2.22 -0.22 14.51
CA ASP A 137 -1.18 -0.04 13.51
C ASP A 137 -1.71 -0.09 12.07
N GLN A 138 -3.04 -0.06 11.92
CA GLN A 138 -3.75 -0.16 10.65
C GLN A 138 -4.08 1.24 10.11
N PRO A 139 -3.83 1.51 8.82
CA PRO A 139 -4.21 2.78 8.22
C PRO A 139 -5.73 2.90 8.14
N ILE A 140 -6.25 4.11 8.37
CA ILE A 140 -7.68 4.40 8.18
C ILE A 140 -8.12 4.09 6.74
N ASP A 141 -9.43 3.85 6.57
CA ASP A 141 -9.98 3.60 5.24
C ASP A 141 -9.70 4.77 4.27
N ILE A 142 -9.52 4.44 2.99
CA ILE A 142 -9.13 5.38 1.95
C ILE A 142 -10.19 6.48 1.75
N LEU A 143 -11.47 6.15 1.95
CA LEU A 143 -12.57 7.12 1.86
C LEU A 143 -12.54 8.10 3.04
N LYS A 144 -12.19 7.62 4.24
CA LYS A 144 -12.07 8.44 5.46
C LYS A 144 -10.83 9.34 5.41
N SER A 145 -9.69 8.84 4.90
CA SER A 145 -8.46 9.64 4.75
C SER A 145 -8.53 10.68 3.63
N GLY A 146 -9.36 10.47 2.61
CA GLY A 146 -9.46 11.38 1.47
C GLY A 146 -8.19 11.43 0.59
N LEU A 147 -7.29 10.46 0.74
CA LEU A 147 -6.07 10.34 -0.07
C LEU A 147 -6.40 9.86 -1.49
N CYS A 148 -5.52 10.15 -2.45
CA CYS A 148 -5.54 9.43 -3.72
C CYS A 148 -4.94 8.03 -3.54
N ARG A 149 -5.29 7.10 -4.43
CA ARG A 149 -4.86 5.69 -4.32
C ARG A 149 -3.34 5.55 -4.27
N GLU A 150 -2.61 6.32 -5.06
CA GLU A 150 -1.14 6.32 -5.04
C GLU A 150 -0.56 6.75 -3.68
N GLN A 151 -1.06 7.84 -3.10
CA GLN A 151 -0.60 8.31 -1.78
C GLN A 151 -0.99 7.35 -0.66
N TYR A 152 -2.11 6.65 -0.81
CA TYR A 152 -2.51 5.62 0.13
C TYR A 152 -1.63 4.36 0.03
N THR A 153 -1.21 3.97 -1.18
CA THR A 153 -0.20 2.93 -1.38
C THR A 153 1.15 3.36 -0.80
N LEU A 154 1.53 4.63 -1.00
CA LEU A 154 2.76 5.18 -0.43
C LEU A 154 2.72 5.17 1.10
N LEU A 155 1.59 5.57 1.71
CA LEU A 155 1.37 5.48 3.16
C LEU A 155 1.60 4.04 3.66
N ARG A 156 1.02 3.04 2.99
CA ARG A 156 1.20 1.62 3.35
C ARG A 156 2.66 1.18 3.24
N ALA A 157 3.36 1.58 2.18
CA ALA A 157 4.77 1.26 1.99
C ALA A 157 5.66 1.91 3.07
N GLN A 158 5.40 3.17 3.41
CA GLN A 158 6.14 3.87 4.47
C GLN A 158 5.82 3.33 5.86
N LEU A 159 4.57 2.89 6.11
CA LEU A 159 4.21 2.21 7.35
C LEU A 159 4.94 0.87 7.49
N LEU A 160 5.01 0.07 6.42
CA LEU A 160 5.77 -1.18 6.43
C LEU A 160 7.26 -0.89 6.75
N LYS A 161 7.84 0.09 6.07
CA LYS A 161 9.22 0.53 6.31
C LYS A 161 9.42 1.06 7.74
N ALA A 162 8.47 1.80 8.29
CA ALA A 162 8.51 2.30 9.66
C ALA A 162 8.47 1.17 10.69
N LYS A 163 7.71 0.09 10.41
CA LYS A 163 7.67 -1.11 11.25
C LYS A 163 9.03 -1.85 11.21
N GLU A 164 9.63 -1.99 10.04
CA GLU A 164 10.95 -2.63 9.87
C GLU A 164 12.06 -1.86 10.58
N HIS A 165 12.03 -0.52 10.53
CA HIS A 165 13.01 0.33 11.23
C HIS A 165 12.69 0.56 12.71
N GLY A 166 11.51 0.15 13.19
CA GLY A 166 11.08 0.40 14.56
C GLY A 166 10.78 1.87 14.88
N THR A 167 10.50 2.72 13.87
CA THR A 167 10.16 4.13 14.10
C THR A 167 8.76 4.28 14.70
N ILE A 168 7.87 3.32 14.46
CA ILE A 168 6.50 3.31 14.95
C ILE A 168 6.27 2.13 15.88
N THR A 169 5.45 2.34 16.92
CA THR A 169 5.04 1.27 17.83
C THR A 169 3.91 0.46 17.21
N PHE A 170 4.04 -0.86 17.20
CA PHE A 170 3.00 -1.77 16.73
C PHE A 170 2.99 -3.04 17.58
N GLY A 171 1.86 -3.75 17.57
CA GLY A 171 1.75 -5.05 18.23
C GLY A 171 2.47 -6.11 17.41
N VAL A 172 3.44 -6.80 18.01
CA VAL A 172 4.07 -7.98 17.41
C VAL A 172 3.36 -9.21 17.97
N GLU A 173 2.75 -9.99 17.09
CA GLU A 173 2.18 -11.28 17.47
C GLU A 173 3.31 -12.27 17.77
N PHE A 174 3.30 -12.82 18.99
CA PHE A 174 4.20 -13.91 19.33
C PHE A 174 3.65 -15.22 18.77
N ARG A 175 4.51 -16.02 18.13
CA ARG A 175 4.19 -17.37 17.71
C ARG A 175 4.84 -18.36 18.66
N ASN A 176 4.05 -19.27 19.21
CA ASN A 176 4.55 -20.40 19.96
C ASN A 176 4.68 -21.61 19.02
N PHE A 177 5.77 -22.38 19.17
CA PHE A 177 6.02 -23.58 18.37
C PHE A 177 6.06 -24.81 19.27
N ASP A 178 5.48 -25.93 18.79
CA ASP A 178 5.74 -27.23 19.40
C ASP A 178 7.04 -27.82 18.83
N TYR A 179 8.08 -27.73 19.63
CA TYR A 179 9.40 -28.19 19.25
C TYR A 179 9.57 -29.71 19.28
N ARG A 180 8.65 -30.46 19.89
CA ARG A 180 8.71 -31.94 19.95
C ARG A 180 8.60 -32.59 18.58
N LEU A 181 7.86 -31.94 17.68
CA LEU A 181 7.75 -32.37 16.29
C LEU A 181 9.10 -32.37 15.56
N TYR A 182 10.07 -31.58 16.03
CA TYR A 182 11.39 -31.42 15.39
C TYR A 182 12.47 -32.26 16.07
N TYR A 183 12.45 -32.33 17.41
CA TYR A 183 13.45 -33.07 18.17
C TYR A 183 12.90 -34.42 18.61
N LYS A 184 13.13 -35.47 17.79
CA LYS A 184 12.69 -36.84 18.10
C LYS A 184 13.26 -37.38 19.40
N ASP A 185 14.44 -36.89 19.77
CA ASP A 185 15.15 -37.30 20.99
C ASP A 185 14.71 -36.48 22.22
N TRP A 186 13.80 -35.51 22.04
CA TRP A 186 13.25 -34.72 23.13
C TRP A 186 12.22 -35.54 23.91
N THR A 187 12.69 -36.20 24.97
CA THR A 187 11.89 -37.04 25.87
C THR A 187 11.34 -36.31 27.11
N ALA A 188 11.80 -35.08 27.37
CA ALA A 188 11.31 -34.31 28.51
C ALA A 188 9.82 -33.94 28.39
N GLU A 189 9.09 -34.21 29.47
CA GLU A 189 7.69 -33.81 29.61
C GLU A 189 7.53 -32.29 29.57
N PRO A 190 6.37 -31.77 29.13
CA PRO A 190 6.20 -30.35 28.96
C PRO A 190 6.13 -29.75 30.37
N GLY A 191 6.87 -28.67 30.59
CA GLY A 191 6.74 -27.91 31.84
C GLY A 191 5.28 -27.49 32.05
N LYS A 192 4.89 -27.29 33.32
CA LYS A 192 3.55 -26.77 33.63
C LYS A 192 3.32 -25.44 32.88
N PRO A 193 2.11 -25.19 32.36
CA PRO A 193 1.76 -23.92 31.74
C PRO A 193 2.16 -22.73 32.61
N VAL A 194 2.74 -21.69 31.99
CA VAL A 194 3.09 -20.47 32.70
C VAL A 194 1.80 -19.68 32.97
N GLU A 195 1.43 -19.58 34.24
CA GLU A 195 0.31 -18.75 34.71
C GLU A 195 0.85 -17.39 35.17
N ARG A 196 0.33 -16.29 34.63
CA ARG A 196 0.63 -14.93 35.11
C ARG A 196 -0.68 -14.23 35.46
N ALA A 197 -0.79 -13.72 36.69
CA ALA A 197 -1.98 -13.03 37.18
C ALA A 197 -3.29 -13.86 37.03
N GLY A 198 -3.20 -15.19 37.20
CA GLY A 198 -4.36 -16.09 37.07
C GLY A 198 -4.82 -16.35 35.64
N ILE A 199 -4.09 -15.82 34.64
CA ILE A 199 -4.38 -16.04 33.22
C ILE A 199 -3.28 -16.93 32.64
N ARG A 200 -3.69 -17.99 31.95
CA ARG A 200 -2.78 -18.84 31.18
C ARG A 200 -2.43 -18.15 29.88
N LEU A 201 -1.14 -18.10 29.56
CA LEU A 201 -0.68 -17.47 28.32
C LEU A 201 -1.32 -18.12 27.08
N GLN A 202 -1.63 -19.42 27.15
CA GLN A 202 -2.30 -20.19 26.08
C GLN A 202 -3.77 -19.80 25.87
N ASP A 203 -4.43 -19.21 26.87
CA ASP A 203 -5.84 -18.81 26.76
C ASP A 203 -6.00 -17.43 26.09
N ILE A 204 -5.00 -16.56 26.24
CA ILE A 204 -4.95 -15.22 25.61
C ILE A 204 -4.65 -15.35 24.11
N HIS A 205 -3.74 -16.26 23.77
CA HIS A 205 -3.37 -16.60 22.41
C HIS A 205 -3.64 -18.09 22.25
N PRO A 206 -4.87 -18.50 21.86
CA PRO A 206 -5.17 -19.90 21.57
C PRO A 206 -4.31 -20.30 20.38
N ASP A 207 -3.16 -20.87 20.69
CA ASP A 207 -2.13 -21.19 19.71
C ASP A 207 -2.74 -22.14 18.68
N PRO A 208 -2.93 -21.75 17.40
CA PRO A 208 -2.86 -22.80 16.40
C PRO A 208 -1.45 -23.37 16.54
N LEU A 209 -1.32 -24.69 16.70
CA LEU A 209 -0.03 -25.35 16.50
C LEU A 209 0.37 -25.11 15.05
N VAL A 210 0.96 -23.94 14.77
CA VAL A 210 1.48 -23.61 13.46
C VAL A 210 2.65 -24.56 13.29
N HIS A 211 2.46 -25.58 12.45
CA HIS A 211 3.58 -26.37 11.97
C HIS A 211 4.60 -25.37 11.44
N PHE A 212 5.83 -25.37 11.97
CA PHE A 212 6.88 -24.54 11.41
C PHE A 212 6.89 -24.88 9.92
N PRO A 213 6.78 -23.91 9.01
CA PRO A 213 7.17 -24.16 7.64
C PRO A 213 8.67 -24.40 7.72
N THR A 214 9.06 -25.63 8.07
CA THR A 214 10.22 -26.23 7.48
C THR A 214 10.00 -25.91 6.02
N PHE A 215 10.83 -25.03 5.45
CA PHE A 215 11.21 -25.24 4.07
C PHE A 215 11.60 -26.71 4.07
N LYS A 216 10.63 -27.58 3.75
CA LYS A 216 10.94 -28.94 3.38
C LYS A 216 11.91 -28.64 2.27
N ASN A 217 13.19 -28.98 2.45
CA ASN A 217 14.04 -29.19 1.30
C ASN A 217 13.14 -29.99 0.35
N ASP A 218 12.77 -29.34 -0.74
CA ASP A 218 11.63 -29.63 -1.59
C ASP A 218 11.88 -30.93 -2.35
N LYS A 219 12.12 -32.04 -1.62
CA LYS A 219 12.27 -33.35 -2.21
C LYS A 219 10.94 -33.69 -2.84
N ASN A 220 10.90 -33.59 -4.16
CA ASN A 220 9.76 -33.77 -5.07
C ASN A 220 8.79 -32.58 -5.19
N ASN A 221 9.25 -31.35 -5.00
CA ASN A 221 8.50 -30.18 -5.48
C ASN A 221 9.10 -29.70 -6.81
N ASP A 222 8.23 -29.18 -7.68
CA ASP A 222 8.45 -28.70 -9.05
C ASP A 222 9.56 -27.61 -9.20
N TRP A 223 10.22 -27.25 -8.10
CA TRP A 223 11.30 -26.28 -8.00
C TRP A 223 12.67 -26.89 -8.30
N ASP A 224 12.88 -28.19 -8.03
CA ASP A 224 14.10 -28.90 -8.42
C ASP A 224 14.18 -29.05 -9.95
N GLU A 225 13.06 -29.28 -10.63
CA GLU A 225 12.98 -29.45 -12.10
C GLU A 225 12.79 -28.12 -12.87
N TRP A 226 13.40 -27.03 -12.42
CA TRP A 226 13.20 -25.69 -13.01
C TRP A 226 13.49 -25.65 -14.53
N TRP A 227 14.39 -26.53 -15.02
CA TRP A 227 14.72 -26.68 -16.44
C TRP A 227 13.53 -27.12 -17.30
N ILE A 228 12.58 -27.91 -16.78
CA ILE A 228 11.38 -28.32 -17.52
C ILE A 228 10.47 -27.13 -17.78
N ARG A 229 10.36 -26.22 -16.81
CA ARG A 229 9.60 -24.96 -16.94
C ARG A 229 10.29 -24.01 -17.91
N HIS A 230 11.61 -23.91 -17.82
CA HIS A 230 12.43 -23.11 -18.74
C HIS A 230 12.32 -23.62 -20.19
N ASP A 231 12.35 -24.94 -20.40
CA ASP A 231 12.22 -25.56 -21.72
C ASP A 231 10.79 -25.42 -22.29
N LYS A 232 9.75 -25.55 -21.45
CA LYS A 232 8.37 -25.20 -21.83
C LYS A 232 8.25 -23.74 -22.25
N PHE A 233 8.90 -22.82 -21.54
CA PHE A 233 8.87 -21.39 -21.86
C PHE A 233 9.62 -21.09 -23.16
N ALA A 234 10.80 -21.68 -23.35
CA ALA A 234 11.61 -21.55 -24.57
C ALA A 234 10.91 -22.15 -25.80
N ARG A 235 10.23 -23.29 -25.66
CA ARG A 235 9.42 -23.91 -26.72
C ARG A 235 8.16 -23.12 -27.06
N LYS A 236 7.63 -22.32 -26.14
CA LYS A 236 6.47 -21.45 -26.37
C LYS A 236 6.85 -20.09 -26.99
N ALA A 237 8.14 -19.75 -26.95
CA ALA A 237 8.71 -18.53 -27.51
C ALA A 237 9.28 -18.71 -28.93
N LYS A 238 9.33 -19.94 -29.45
CA LYS A 238 9.50 -20.26 -30.88
C LYS A 238 8.13 -20.44 -31.52
#